data_AF-A0A0S4JID8-F1
#
_entry.id   AF-A0A0S4JID8-F1
#
_cell.length_a   1.000
_cell.length_b   1.000
_cell.length_c   1.000
_cell.angle_alpha   90.00
_cell.angle_beta   90.00
_cell.angle_gamma   90.00
#
_symmetry.space_group_name_H-M   'P 1'
#
loop_
_entity.id
_entity.type
_entity.pdbx_description
1 polymer ?
#
loop_
_entity_poly.entity_id
_entity_poly.type
_entity_poly.pdbx_seq_one_letter_code
_entity_poly.pdbx_strand_id
1 'polypeptide(L)'
;MDAIRRAASLFRSGAHKEATAALAEAQSIPSPEIVHIGTQLLQEVVPDDSCYVPFYAARVVRGAVIRDWSCHWKASSQDILAFTANFLTTRAADLVLPSNKPLLSEMATLWAVVWKLQCAEGDDSTPQFEALRAAVIGLLQLVDTADTGDMLSMRIIVRVVLLNLVEEFGLYQAQSHTRVLALSAHERCRKGFKDIILLPLTQHCFQWGLMMDVENEKSATALIQLWYSLLCWNFSNSAIGVSSSTADRIPDILSCEGDGWQYLYGRCGVVHPGSGATVHVLEILGNWVSGFLHQTSGSAQEALQLTLQCVLQLTGLTAAEWPIELRFAHYDLQRSCACVSHVCGSKADRVRTITAIAQ
;
A
#
# COMPACT_ATOMS: atom_id res chain seq x y z
N MET A 1 25.96 -12.74 10.37
CA MET A 1 24.76 -12.92 11.22
C MET A 1 24.71 -11.92 12.38
N ASP A 2 25.81 -11.72 13.10
CA ASP A 2 25.84 -10.92 14.34
C ASP A 2 25.46 -9.45 14.17
N ALA A 3 25.82 -8.80 13.05
CA ALA A 3 25.50 -7.39 12.81
C ALA A 3 23.99 -7.12 12.71
N ILE A 4 23.21 -7.99 12.06
CA ILE A 4 21.74 -7.85 11.92
C ILE A 4 21.06 -8.06 13.27
N ARG A 5 21.45 -9.10 14.01
CA ARG A 5 20.90 -9.36 15.36
C ARG A 5 21.24 -8.23 16.34
N ARG A 6 22.46 -7.70 16.25
CA ARG A 6 22.89 -6.54 17.05
C ARG A 6 22.08 -5.31 16.69
N ALA A 7 21.86 -5.01 15.40
CA ALA A 7 21.01 -3.90 14.98
C ALA A 7 19.58 -4.05 15.53
N ALA A 8 18.99 -5.24 15.39
CA ALA A 8 17.65 -5.53 15.92
C ALA A 8 17.56 -5.33 17.45
N SER A 9 18.56 -5.81 18.20
CA SER A 9 18.64 -5.62 19.65
C SER A 9 18.74 -4.14 20.04
N LEU A 10 19.58 -3.37 19.34
CA LEU A 10 19.78 -1.94 19.59
C LEU A 10 18.53 -1.11 19.23
N PHE A 11 17.82 -1.46 18.15
CA PHE A 11 16.54 -0.81 17.83
C PHE A 11 15.48 -1.11 18.88
N ARG A 12 15.42 -2.35 19.40
CA ARG A 12 14.51 -2.72 20.47
C ARG A 12 14.79 -1.97 21.77
N SER A 13 16.06 -1.68 22.07
CA SER A 13 16.45 -0.95 23.28
C SER A 13 16.41 0.58 23.16
N GLY A 14 16.05 1.11 21.98
CA GLY A 14 16.00 2.56 21.70
C GLY A 14 17.34 3.20 21.34
N ALA A 15 18.40 2.41 21.19
CA ALA A 15 19.74 2.86 20.79
C ALA A 15 19.83 3.06 19.26
N HIS A 16 19.02 3.96 18.70
CA HIS A 16 18.81 4.11 17.26
C HIS A 16 20.08 4.48 16.47
N LYS A 17 21.00 5.25 17.06
CA LYS A 17 22.23 5.68 16.40
C LYS A 17 23.18 4.50 16.19
N GLU A 18 23.40 3.72 17.24
CA GLU A 18 24.21 2.51 17.24
C GLU A 18 23.59 1.45 16.34
N ALA A 19 22.25 1.33 16.36
CA ALA A 19 21.54 0.39 15.52
C ALA A 19 21.69 0.72 14.03
N THR A 20 21.68 2.01 13.68
CA THR A 20 21.93 2.48 12.30
C THR A 20 23.36 2.18 11.86
N ALA A 21 24.34 2.36 12.75
CA ALA A 21 25.73 2.00 12.45
C ALA A 21 25.90 0.48 12.24
N ALA A 22 25.26 -0.34 13.09
CA ALA A 22 25.26 -1.80 12.93
C ALA A 22 24.58 -2.25 11.62
N LEU A 23 23.52 -1.56 11.20
CA LEU A 23 22.85 -1.82 9.94
C LEU A 23 23.73 -1.44 8.73
N ALA A 24 24.44 -0.31 8.80
CA ALA A 24 25.40 0.09 7.78
C ALA A 24 26.57 -0.91 7.66
N GLU A 25 27.05 -1.44 8.79
CA GLU A 25 28.04 -2.52 8.80
C GLU A 25 27.49 -3.78 8.11
N ALA A 26 26.26 -4.20 8.45
CA ALA A 26 25.61 -5.34 7.78
C ALA A 26 25.47 -5.10 6.27
N GLN A 27 25.12 -3.88 5.86
CA GLN A 27 25.03 -3.49 4.46
C GLN A 27 26.39 -3.44 3.76
N SER A 28 27.51 -3.30 4.47
CA SER A 28 28.85 -3.33 3.84
C SER A 28 29.30 -4.72 3.39
N ILE A 29 28.61 -5.78 3.85
CA ILE A 29 28.90 -7.17 3.48
C ILE A 29 28.56 -7.40 1.99
N PRO A 30 29.37 -8.21 1.26
CA PRO A 30 29.09 -8.56 -0.14
C PRO A 30 27.68 -9.12 -0.34
N SER A 31 27.03 -8.74 -1.44
CA SER A 31 25.60 -9.05 -1.66
C SER A 31 25.24 -10.53 -1.53
N PRO A 32 25.91 -11.46 -2.22
CA PRO A 32 25.54 -12.88 -2.13
C PRO A 32 25.57 -13.41 -0.69
N GLU A 33 26.59 -13.00 0.07
CA GLU A 33 26.77 -13.41 1.45
C GLU A 33 25.70 -12.82 2.36
N ILE A 34 25.43 -11.52 2.27
CA ILE A 34 24.45 -10.88 3.15
C ILE A 34 23.02 -11.29 2.85
N VAL A 35 22.69 -11.58 1.59
CA VAL A 35 21.39 -12.13 1.22
C VAL A 35 21.24 -13.54 1.77
N HIS A 36 22.27 -14.40 1.67
CA HIS A 36 22.24 -15.73 2.28
C HIS A 36 22.05 -15.68 3.80
N ILE A 37 22.79 -14.80 4.48
CA ILE A 37 22.63 -14.57 5.93
C ILE A 37 21.21 -14.09 6.26
N GLY A 38 20.69 -13.14 5.48
CA GLY A 38 19.36 -12.57 5.71
C GLY A 38 18.23 -13.58 5.48
N THR A 39 18.31 -14.40 4.43
CA THR A 39 17.31 -15.44 4.15
C THR A 39 17.34 -16.55 5.20
N GLN A 40 18.51 -16.93 5.71
CA GLN A 40 18.63 -17.84 6.85
C GLN A 40 17.92 -17.27 8.09
N LEU A 41 18.19 -16.00 8.44
CA LEU A 41 17.54 -15.35 9.59
C LEU A 41 16.01 -15.24 9.45
N LEU A 42 15.50 -15.12 8.23
CA LEU A 42 14.05 -15.14 7.97
C LEU A 42 13.43 -16.52 8.18
N GLN A 43 14.17 -17.59 7.87
CA GLN A 43 13.72 -18.98 8.02
C GLN A 43 13.83 -19.50 9.45
N GLU A 44 14.56 -18.81 10.34
CA GLU A 44 14.66 -19.19 11.73
C GLU A 44 13.31 -19.08 12.46
N VAL A 45 13.05 -20.05 13.35
CA VAL A 45 11.96 -19.97 14.31
C VAL A 45 12.36 -18.98 15.39
N VAL A 46 11.80 -17.79 15.32
CA VAL A 46 12.03 -16.73 16.31
C VAL A 46 10.90 -16.79 17.34
N PRO A 47 11.17 -16.68 18.66
CA PRO A 47 10.12 -16.59 19.67
C PRO A 47 9.17 -15.41 19.39
N ASP A 48 7.90 -15.58 19.78
CA ASP A 48 6.71 -14.79 19.38
C ASP A 48 6.83 -13.25 19.52
N ASP A 49 7.79 -12.75 20.29
CA ASP A 49 7.98 -11.32 20.59
C ASP A 49 9.15 -10.63 19.86
N SER A 50 9.80 -11.27 18.88
CA SER A 50 10.98 -10.70 18.22
C SER A 50 10.84 -10.57 16.70
N CYS A 51 9.92 -9.71 16.24
CA CYS A 51 9.81 -9.32 14.83
C CYS A 51 11.00 -8.49 14.31
N TYR A 52 11.81 -7.93 15.20
CA TYR A 52 12.92 -7.02 14.85
C TYR A 52 13.99 -7.70 13.99
N VAL A 53 14.46 -8.89 14.38
CA VAL A 53 15.49 -9.63 13.62
C VAL A 53 15.02 -9.95 12.21
N PRO A 54 13.86 -10.62 11.99
CA PRO A 54 13.39 -10.90 10.65
C PRO A 54 13.09 -9.63 9.86
N PHE A 55 12.58 -8.56 10.50
CA PHE A 55 12.37 -7.28 9.83
C PHE A 55 13.68 -6.69 9.28
N TYR A 56 14.73 -6.60 10.10
CA TYR A 56 16.03 -6.10 9.61
C TYR A 56 16.70 -7.05 8.64
N ALA A 57 16.49 -8.37 8.76
CA ALA A 57 16.95 -9.33 7.77
C ALA A 57 16.32 -9.06 6.40
N ALA A 58 14.98 -8.93 6.33
CA ALA A 58 14.27 -8.55 5.10
C ALA A 58 14.77 -7.21 4.54
N ARG A 59 14.99 -6.21 5.40
CA ARG A 59 15.49 -4.89 5.00
C ARG A 59 16.88 -4.92 4.40
N VAL A 60 17.79 -5.70 4.97
CA VAL A 60 19.15 -5.85 4.45
C VAL A 60 19.14 -6.64 3.14
N VAL A 61 18.33 -7.71 3.04
CA VAL A 61 18.12 -8.46 1.79
C VAL A 61 17.64 -7.52 0.68
N ARG A 62 16.61 -6.70 0.94
CA ARG A 62 16.12 -5.70 0.00
C ARG A 62 17.20 -4.72 -0.45
N GLY A 63 17.97 -4.19 0.49
CA GLY A 63 19.07 -3.28 0.19
C GLY A 63 20.14 -3.91 -0.71
N ALA A 64 20.53 -5.15 -0.44
CA ALA A 64 21.51 -5.90 -1.24
C ALA A 64 20.99 -6.24 -2.65
N VAL A 65 19.71 -6.63 -2.75
CA VAL A 65 19.05 -6.91 -4.04
C VAL A 65 19.02 -5.66 -4.92
N ILE A 66 18.68 -4.50 -4.35
CA ILE A 66 18.66 -3.22 -5.07
C ILE A 66 20.06 -2.83 -5.53
N ARG A 67 21.06 -2.89 -4.63
CA ARG A 67 22.43 -2.44 -4.90
C ARG A 67 23.07 -3.21 -6.06
N ASP A 68 22.93 -4.52 -6.04
CA ASP A 68 23.68 -5.41 -6.93
C ASP A 68 22.75 -6.16 -7.91
N TRP A 69 21.63 -5.53 -8.26
CA TRP A 69 20.60 -6.10 -9.11
C TRP A 69 21.17 -6.67 -10.42
N SER A 70 21.87 -5.81 -11.18
CA SER A 70 22.33 -6.12 -12.54
C SER A 70 23.44 -7.19 -12.58
N CYS A 71 24.27 -7.28 -11.54
CA CYS A 71 25.43 -8.18 -11.50
C CYS A 71 25.15 -9.52 -10.82
N HIS A 72 24.24 -9.58 -9.83
CA HIS A 72 24.05 -10.79 -9.03
C HIS A 72 22.61 -11.32 -9.03
N TRP A 73 21.60 -10.46 -9.09
CA TRP A 73 20.23 -10.87 -8.74
C TRP A 73 19.28 -11.00 -9.91
N LYS A 74 19.55 -10.34 -11.03
CA LYS A 74 18.69 -10.38 -12.21
C LYS A 74 18.37 -11.80 -12.67
N ALA A 75 19.39 -12.65 -12.80
CA ALA A 75 19.24 -14.04 -13.25
C ALA A 75 18.45 -14.90 -12.23
N SER A 76 18.61 -14.63 -10.94
CA SER A 76 17.93 -15.33 -9.84
C SER A 76 16.68 -14.60 -9.32
N SER A 77 16.14 -13.67 -10.11
CA SER A 77 15.01 -12.85 -9.68
C SER A 77 13.76 -13.69 -9.39
N GLN A 78 13.55 -14.77 -10.16
CA GLN A 78 12.48 -15.73 -9.91
C GLN A 78 12.66 -16.48 -8.58
N ASP A 79 13.89 -16.78 -8.18
CA ASP A 79 14.16 -17.44 -6.89
C ASP A 79 13.82 -16.51 -5.72
N ILE A 80 14.11 -15.20 -5.86
CA ILE A 80 13.76 -14.20 -4.84
C ILE A 80 12.23 -14.04 -4.75
N LEU A 81 11.55 -13.97 -5.90
CA LEU A 81 10.07 -13.90 -5.95
C LEU A 81 9.44 -15.17 -5.35
N ALA A 82 9.97 -16.35 -5.65
CA ALA A 82 9.49 -17.61 -5.09
C ALA A 82 9.75 -17.69 -3.58
N PHE A 83 10.92 -17.28 -3.11
CA PHE A 83 11.25 -17.22 -1.68
C PHE A 83 10.29 -16.29 -0.93
N THR A 84 10.08 -15.07 -1.43
CA THR A 84 9.20 -14.08 -0.80
C THR A 84 7.75 -14.53 -0.82
N ALA A 85 7.25 -15.08 -1.93
CA ALA A 85 5.91 -15.65 -2.01
C ALA A 85 5.73 -16.80 -1.01
N ASN A 86 6.67 -17.74 -0.97
CA ASN A 86 6.64 -18.87 -0.03
C ASN A 86 6.68 -18.40 1.43
N PHE A 87 7.50 -17.41 1.76
CA PHE A 87 7.55 -16.84 3.11
C PHE A 87 6.20 -16.23 3.52
N LEU A 88 5.59 -15.44 2.63
CA LEU A 88 4.32 -14.77 2.88
C LEU A 88 3.16 -15.76 3.02
N THR A 89 3.14 -16.82 2.22
CA THR A 89 2.08 -17.84 2.25
C THR A 89 2.21 -18.78 3.44
N THR A 90 3.41 -19.32 3.68
CA THR A 90 3.63 -20.31 4.76
C THR A 90 3.53 -19.70 6.16
N ARG A 91 3.71 -18.38 6.29
CA ARG A 91 3.61 -17.65 7.56
C ARG A 91 2.42 -16.69 7.63
N ALA A 92 1.41 -16.87 6.79
CA ALA A 92 0.31 -15.92 6.67
C ALA A 92 -0.38 -15.61 8.01
N ALA A 93 -0.67 -16.64 8.82
CA ALA A 93 -1.31 -16.48 10.13
C ALA A 93 -0.45 -15.66 11.11
N ASP A 94 0.87 -15.92 11.16
CA ASP A 94 1.79 -15.18 12.02
C ASP A 94 1.94 -13.72 11.57
N LEU A 95 2.01 -13.49 10.26
CA LEU A 95 2.31 -12.19 9.67
C LEU A 95 1.17 -11.18 9.82
N VAL A 96 -0.08 -11.65 9.98
CA VAL A 96 -1.25 -10.79 10.22
C VAL A 96 -1.43 -10.39 11.69
N LEU A 97 -0.53 -10.84 12.57
CA LEU A 97 -0.44 -10.35 13.94
C LEU A 97 0.09 -8.91 13.97
N PRO A 98 -0.41 -8.04 14.87
CA PRO A 98 0.01 -6.63 14.93
C PRO A 98 1.52 -6.44 15.08
N SER A 99 2.20 -7.30 15.85
CA SER A 99 3.65 -7.27 16.06
C SER A 99 4.45 -7.52 14.78
N ASN A 100 3.88 -8.26 13.81
CA ASN A 100 4.55 -8.66 12.57
C ASN A 100 4.15 -7.79 11.36
N LYS A 101 3.25 -6.82 11.53
CA LYS A 101 2.85 -5.90 10.45
C LYS A 101 4.04 -5.21 9.76
N PRO A 102 5.09 -4.73 10.48
CA PRO A 102 6.26 -4.14 9.83
C PRO A 102 7.02 -5.15 8.95
N LEU A 103 7.16 -6.39 9.41
CA LEU A 103 7.81 -7.46 8.65
C LEU A 103 7.00 -7.84 7.40
N LEU A 104 5.68 -7.96 7.53
CA LEU A 104 4.80 -8.19 6.39
C LEU A 104 4.96 -7.10 5.33
N SER A 105 4.92 -5.82 5.74
CA SER A 105 5.11 -4.71 4.83
C SER A 105 6.48 -4.77 4.15
N GLU A 106 7.55 -5.04 4.90
CA GLU A 106 8.91 -5.09 4.35
C GLU A 106 9.09 -6.22 3.33
N MET A 107 8.50 -7.40 3.58
CA MET A 107 8.52 -8.53 2.63
C MET A 107 7.66 -8.26 1.39
N ALA A 108 6.50 -7.63 1.56
CA ALA A 108 5.66 -7.17 0.46
C ALA A 108 6.39 -6.11 -0.40
N THR A 109 7.11 -5.17 0.23
CA THR A 109 7.92 -4.20 -0.50
C THR A 109 9.06 -4.90 -1.25
N LEU A 110 9.77 -5.86 -0.65
CA LEU A 110 10.81 -6.63 -1.34
C LEU A 110 10.26 -7.30 -2.61
N TRP A 111 9.09 -7.93 -2.53
CA TRP A 111 8.44 -8.54 -3.68
C TRP A 111 8.13 -7.51 -4.78
N ALA A 112 7.57 -6.35 -4.41
CA ALA A 112 7.29 -5.26 -5.34
C ALA A 112 8.56 -4.67 -5.98
N VAL A 113 9.63 -4.51 -5.20
CA VAL A 113 10.94 -4.00 -5.66
C VAL A 113 11.48 -4.90 -6.77
N VAL A 114 11.48 -6.22 -6.56
CA VAL A 114 12.03 -7.18 -7.53
C VAL A 114 11.28 -7.09 -8.85
N TRP A 115 9.95 -7.04 -8.82
CA TRP A 115 9.15 -6.83 -10.03
C TRP A 115 9.45 -5.51 -10.74
N LYS A 116 9.58 -4.42 -10.00
CA LYS A 116 9.91 -3.12 -10.59
C LYS A 116 11.29 -3.09 -11.21
N LEU A 117 12.29 -3.72 -10.57
CA LEU A 117 13.64 -3.84 -11.13
C LEU A 117 13.64 -4.69 -12.41
N GLN A 118 12.81 -5.75 -12.49
CA GLN A 118 12.63 -6.50 -13.74
C GLN A 118 12.00 -5.63 -14.85
N CYS A 119 11.00 -4.81 -14.52
CA CYS A 119 10.32 -3.95 -15.49
C CYS A 119 11.11 -2.69 -15.89
N ALA A 120 12.13 -2.31 -15.11
CA ALA A 120 12.90 -1.09 -15.32
C ALA A 120 13.92 -1.17 -16.46
N GLU A 121 14.24 -2.38 -16.93
CA GLU A 121 15.32 -2.59 -17.88
C GLU A 121 14.83 -2.83 -19.32
N GLY A 122 15.46 -2.15 -20.28
CA GLY A 122 15.26 -2.38 -21.71
C GLY A 122 14.06 -1.65 -22.30
N ASP A 123 14.15 -1.28 -23.58
CA ASP A 123 13.10 -0.53 -24.28
C ASP A 123 11.88 -1.41 -24.64
N ASP A 124 12.02 -2.74 -24.54
CA ASP A 124 10.93 -3.72 -24.63
C ASP A 124 10.71 -4.44 -23.29
N SER A 125 10.23 -3.68 -22.29
CA SER A 125 9.84 -4.20 -20.97
C SER A 125 8.48 -4.90 -20.96
N THR A 126 7.81 -5.01 -22.11
CA THR A 126 6.45 -5.55 -22.25
C THR A 126 6.31 -6.97 -21.67
N PRO A 127 7.25 -7.92 -21.95
CA PRO A 127 7.14 -9.27 -21.39
C PRO A 127 7.17 -9.31 -19.86
N GLN A 128 7.92 -8.41 -19.22
CA GLN A 128 8.00 -8.34 -17.76
C GLN A 128 6.70 -7.79 -17.16
N PHE A 129 6.07 -6.81 -17.81
CA PHE A 129 4.74 -6.34 -17.39
C PHE A 129 3.65 -7.39 -17.57
N GLU A 130 3.70 -8.20 -18.64
CA GLU A 130 2.77 -9.32 -18.82
C GLU A 130 2.96 -10.42 -17.77
N ALA A 131 4.22 -10.72 -17.41
CA ALA A 131 4.52 -11.63 -16.31
C ALA A 131 4.01 -11.08 -14.96
N LEU A 132 4.20 -9.79 -14.71
CA LEU A 132 3.65 -9.12 -13.53
C LEU A 132 2.12 -9.14 -13.54
N ARG A 133 1.48 -8.89 -14.68
CA ARG A 133 0.01 -8.97 -14.83
C ARG A 133 -0.49 -10.37 -14.49
N ALA A 134 0.17 -11.43 -14.97
CA ALA A 134 -0.17 -12.80 -14.62
C ALA A 134 -0.01 -13.08 -13.11
N ALA A 135 1.06 -12.56 -12.48
CA ALA A 135 1.25 -12.67 -11.04
C ALA A 135 0.16 -11.93 -10.25
N VAL A 136 -0.23 -10.73 -10.67
CA VAL A 136 -1.34 -9.97 -10.08
C VAL A 136 -2.65 -10.74 -10.22
N ILE A 137 -2.97 -11.27 -11.40
CA ILE A 137 -4.18 -12.10 -11.60
C ILE A 137 -4.18 -13.31 -10.67
N GLY A 138 -3.04 -13.98 -10.50
CA GLY A 138 -2.91 -15.09 -9.55
C GLY A 138 -3.19 -14.67 -8.11
N LEU A 139 -2.71 -13.50 -7.68
CA LEU A 139 -3.03 -12.93 -6.37
C LEU A 139 -4.52 -12.62 -6.22
N LEU A 140 -5.15 -12.06 -7.26
CA LEU A 140 -6.59 -11.75 -7.24
C LEU A 140 -7.43 -13.02 -7.08
N GLN A 141 -7.11 -14.08 -7.84
CA GLN A 141 -7.76 -15.38 -7.74
C GLN A 141 -7.62 -16.05 -6.36
N LEU A 142 -6.49 -15.84 -5.68
CA LEU A 142 -6.28 -16.34 -4.32
C LEU A 142 -7.25 -15.68 -3.31
N VAL A 143 -7.62 -14.42 -3.51
CA VAL A 143 -8.61 -13.72 -2.67
C VAL A 143 -10.03 -14.18 -2.99
N ASP A 144 -10.34 -14.37 -4.26
CA ASP A 144 -11.68 -14.77 -4.70
C ASP A 144 -12.07 -16.19 -4.25
N THR A 145 -11.08 -17.05 -4.01
CA THR A 145 -11.28 -18.46 -3.59
C THR A 145 -11.13 -18.68 -2.08
N ALA A 146 -10.89 -17.59 -1.32
CA ALA A 146 -10.51 -17.63 0.07
C ALA A 146 -11.72 -17.68 1.03
N ASP A 147 -12.38 -18.82 1.25
CA ASP A 147 -13.65 -18.88 2.01
C ASP A 147 -13.55 -19.34 3.49
N THR A 148 -12.36 -19.67 4.01
CA THR A 148 -12.17 -20.22 5.38
C THR A 148 -11.18 -19.43 6.25
N GLY A 149 -11.07 -19.76 7.55
CA GLY A 149 -10.28 -18.99 8.54
C GLY A 149 -8.82 -18.72 8.15
N ASP A 150 -8.08 -19.73 7.69
CA ASP A 150 -6.70 -19.57 7.21
C ASP A 150 -6.63 -18.71 5.94
N MET A 151 -7.70 -18.74 5.15
CA MET A 151 -7.81 -17.98 3.92
C MET A 151 -8.09 -16.49 4.18
N LEU A 152 -8.65 -16.08 5.33
CA LEU A 152 -8.76 -14.67 5.72
C LEU A 152 -7.38 -14.01 5.92
N SER A 153 -6.43 -14.74 6.51
CA SER A 153 -5.04 -14.26 6.62
C SER A 153 -4.45 -14.03 5.24
N MET A 154 -4.68 -14.96 4.31
CA MET A 154 -4.26 -14.82 2.91
C MET A 154 -4.87 -13.59 2.22
N ARG A 155 -6.15 -13.27 2.46
CA ARG A 155 -6.77 -12.04 1.93
C ARG A 155 -6.03 -10.78 2.39
N ILE A 156 -5.67 -10.71 3.67
CA ILE A 156 -4.89 -9.58 4.22
C ILE A 156 -3.51 -9.51 3.56
N ILE A 157 -2.80 -10.64 3.47
CA ILE A 157 -1.46 -10.71 2.84
C ILE A 157 -1.51 -10.21 1.40
N VAL A 158 -2.45 -10.74 0.58
CA VAL A 158 -2.59 -10.34 -0.82
C VAL A 158 -2.86 -8.83 -0.93
N ARG A 159 -3.77 -8.28 -0.13
CA ARG A 159 -4.08 -6.84 -0.15
C ARG A 159 -2.86 -5.99 0.20
N VAL A 160 -2.05 -6.41 1.18
CA VAL A 160 -0.81 -5.71 1.54
C VAL A 160 0.25 -5.83 0.44
N VAL A 161 0.36 -6.98 -0.23
CA VAL A 161 1.25 -7.16 -1.39
C VAL A 161 0.84 -6.26 -2.55
N LEU A 162 -0.44 -6.24 -2.90
CA LEU A 162 -0.98 -5.37 -3.95
C LEU A 162 -0.81 -3.89 -3.59
N LEU A 163 -1.02 -3.52 -2.32
CA LEU A 163 -0.78 -2.16 -1.83
C LEU A 163 0.68 -1.75 -2.05
N ASN A 164 1.63 -2.58 -1.60
CA ASN A 164 3.05 -2.29 -1.77
C ASN A 164 3.46 -2.27 -3.24
N LEU A 165 2.89 -3.13 -4.08
CA LEU A 165 3.12 -3.12 -5.52
C LEU A 165 2.64 -1.80 -6.15
N VAL A 166 1.44 -1.35 -5.76
CA VAL A 166 0.88 -0.09 -6.21
C VAL A 166 1.79 1.06 -5.75
N GLU A 167 2.04 1.19 -4.44
CA GLU A 167 2.91 2.26 -3.93
C GLU A 167 4.29 2.24 -4.59
N GLU A 168 4.86 1.07 -4.85
CA GLU A 168 6.16 0.94 -5.47
C GLU A 168 6.21 1.48 -6.91
N PHE A 169 5.25 1.11 -7.75
CA PHE A 169 5.22 1.56 -9.14
C PHE A 169 4.66 2.99 -9.27
N GLY A 170 3.92 3.46 -8.26
CA GLY A 170 3.12 4.67 -8.34
C GLY A 170 3.66 5.88 -7.59
N LEU A 171 4.14 5.67 -6.37
CA LEU A 171 4.60 6.74 -5.51
C LEU A 171 6.11 6.90 -5.67
N TYR A 172 6.51 8.04 -6.22
CA TYR A 172 7.87 8.52 -6.06
C TYR A 172 8.01 9.07 -4.63
N GLN A 173 8.11 8.18 -3.65
CA GLN A 173 8.46 8.58 -2.29
C GLN A 173 9.94 9.02 -2.26
N ALA A 174 10.34 9.86 -1.30
CA ALA A 174 11.75 10.20 -1.07
C ALA A 174 12.64 8.94 -0.92
N GLN A 175 12.07 7.84 -0.39
CA GLN A 175 12.70 6.52 -0.26
C GLN A 175 12.79 5.74 -1.59
N SER A 176 12.15 6.22 -2.65
CA SER A 176 12.29 5.72 -4.02
C SER A 176 13.51 6.34 -4.72
N HIS A 177 13.96 7.55 -4.34
CA HIS A 177 15.24 8.12 -4.80
C HIS A 177 16.45 7.26 -4.42
N THR A 178 16.36 6.54 -3.30
CA THR A 178 17.46 5.69 -2.81
C THR A 178 17.58 4.37 -3.57
N ARG A 179 16.69 4.12 -4.53
CA ARG A 179 16.74 2.97 -5.41
C ARG A 179 17.46 3.45 -6.65
N VAL A 180 18.59 2.84 -6.97
CA VAL A 180 19.57 3.27 -7.98
C VAL A 180 19.01 3.14 -9.41
N LEU A 181 17.84 3.71 -9.67
CA LEU A 181 17.15 3.75 -10.95
C LEU A 181 17.12 5.19 -11.43
N ALA A 182 17.39 5.38 -12.72
CA ALA A 182 17.21 6.67 -13.36
C ALA A 182 15.72 7.07 -13.36
N LEU A 183 15.44 8.37 -13.33
CA LEU A 183 14.07 8.90 -13.41
C LEU A 183 13.32 8.35 -14.62
N SER A 184 13.99 8.23 -15.77
CA SER A 184 13.41 7.66 -17.00
C SER A 184 12.98 6.20 -16.86
N ALA A 185 13.69 5.40 -16.05
CA ALA A 185 13.30 4.02 -15.75
C ALA A 185 12.07 3.99 -14.83
N HIS A 186 11.97 4.91 -13.87
CA HIS A 186 10.77 5.06 -13.03
C HIS A 186 9.54 5.46 -13.83
N GLU A 187 9.67 6.44 -14.73
CA GLU A 187 8.57 6.89 -15.61
C GLU A 187 8.08 5.75 -16.51
N ARG A 188 9.02 4.97 -17.07
CA ARG A 188 8.70 3.77 -17.87
C ARG A 188 7.96 2.73 -17.05
N CYS A 189 8.46 2.39 -15.86
CA CYS A 189 7.80 1.46 -14.94
C CYS A 189 6.37 1.92 -14.62
N ARG A 190 6.21 3.19 -14.25
CA ARG A 190 4.93 3.79 -13.91
C ARG A 190 3.96 3.78 -15.09
N LYS A 191 4.43 4.12 -16.29
CA LYS A 191 3.62 4.10 -17.52
C LYS A 191 3.16 2.67 -17.86
N GLY A 192 4.08 1.71 -17.94
CA GLY A 192 3.70 0.34 -18.26
C GLY A 192 2.75 -0.28 -17.22
N PHE A 193 2.95 0.03 -15.93
CA PHE A 193 2.02 -0.41 -14.88
C PHE A 193 0.64 0.22 -15.04
N LYS A 194 0.58 1.53 -15.34
CA LYS A 194 -0.68 2.24 -15.62
C LYS A 194 -1.42 1.59 -16.79
N ASP A 195 -0.71 1.33 -17.88
CA ASP A 195 -1.29 0.88 -19.15
C ASP A 195 -1.77 -0.58 -19.10
N ILE A 196 -1.08 -1.45 -18.34
CA ILE A 196 -1.30 -2.91 -18.39
C ILE A 196 -2.05 -3.44 -17.14
N ILE A 197 -1.82 -2.85 -15.96
CA ILE A 197 -2.18 -3.48 -14.67
C ILE A 197 -3.16 -2.64 -13.87
N LEU A 198 -2.94 -1.33 -13.79
CA LEU A 198 -3.59 -0.46 -12.79
C LEU A 198 -5.11 -0.43 -12.89
N LEU A 199 -5.66 -0.28 -14.11
CA LEU A 199 -7.11 -0.21 -14.31
C LEU A 199 -7.80 -1.56 -14.01
N PRO A 200 -7.36 -2.71 -14.57
CA PRO A 200 -7.90 -4.02 -14.20
C PRO A 200 -7.82 -4.31 -12.70
N LEU A 201 -6.69 -3.98 -12.06
CA LEU A 201 -6.52 -4.13 -10.62
C LEU A 201 -7.54 -3.29 -9.85
N THR A 202 -7.73 -2.03 -10.24
CA THR A 202 -8.67 -1.13 -9.57
C THR A 202 -10.11 -1.63 -9.68
N GLN A 203 -10.51 -2.10 -10.87
CA GLN A 203 -11.81 -2.72 -11.09
C GLN A 203 -12.04 -3.89 -10.13
N HIS A 204 -11.10 -4.82 -10.07
CA HIS A 204 -11.19 -6.02 -9.23
C HIS A 204 -11.23 -5.66 -7.74
N CYS A 205 -10.42 -4.70 -7.30
CA CYS A 205 -10.45 -4.27 -5.90
C CYS A 205 -11.79 -3.64 -5.51
N PHE A 206 -12.46 -2.89 -6.39
CA PHE A 206 -13.82 -2.41 -6.09
C PHE A 206 -14.85 -3.54 -6.13
N GLN A 207 -14.66 -4.60 -6.93
CA GLN A 207 -15.51 -5.79 -6.88
C GLN A 207 -15.44 -6.47 -5.50
N TRP A 208 -14.26 -6.53 -4.88
CA TRP A 208 -14.17 -7.00 -3.48
C TRP A 208 -14.95 -6.12 -2.50
N GLY A 209 -15.09 -4.82 -2.79
CA GLY A 209 -15.93 -3.91 -2.02
C GLY A 209 -17.42 -4.28 -2.03
N LEU A 210 -17.87 -5.04 -3.03
CA LEU A 210 -19.26 -5.52 -3.07
C LEU A 210 -19.51 -6.69 -2.10
N MET A 211 -18.46 -7.31 -1.59
CA MET A 211 -18.50 -8.50 -0.73
C MET A 211 -18.31 -8.13 0.76
N MET A 212 -18.90 -7.03 1.23
CA MET A 212 -18.68 -6.52 2.60
C MET A 212 -19.00 -7.55 3.70
N ASP A 213 -20.02 -8.37 3.50
CA ASP A 213 -20.56 -9.27 4.52
C ASP A 213 -19.60 -10.40 4.92
N VAL A 214 -18.53 -10.63 4.13
CA VAL A 214 -17.51 -11.66 4.38
C VAL A 214 -16.18 -11.06 4.87
N GLU A 215 -16.13 -9.77 5.17
CA GLU A 215 -14.92 -9.07 5.59
C GLU A 215 -14.75 -8.99 7.11
N ASN A 216 -13.52 -9.17 7.59
CA ASN A 216 -13.14 -8.78 8.96
C ASN A 216 -12.45 -7.40 8.94
N GLU A 217 -12.38 -6.73 10.10
CA GLU A 217 -11.85 -5.37 10.22
C GLU A 217 -10.45 -5.20 9.59
N LYS A 218 -9.55 -6.16 9.82
CA LYS A 218 -8.17 -6.11 9.31
C LYS A 218 -8.11 -6.19 7.78
N SER A 219 -8.84 -7.14 7.22
CA SER A 219 -8.95 -7.38 5.78
C SER A 219 -9.56 -6.17 5.08
N ALA A 220 -10.66 -5.66 5.63
CA ALA A 220 -11.31 -4.46 5.16
C ALA A 220 -10.42 -3.20 5.24
N THR A 221 -9.69 -3.02 6.34
CA THR A 221 -8.71 -1.92 6.48
C THR A 221 -7.65 -1.98 5.37
N ALA A 222 -7.10 -3.17 5.10
CA ALA A 222 -6.11 -3.35 4.03
C ALA A 222 -6.70 -3.04 2.63
N LEU A 223 -7.97 -3.37 2.39
CA LEU A 223 -8.67 -3.05 1.14
C LEU A 223 -8.86 -1.54 0.95
N ILE A 224 -9.28 -0.84 2.00
CA ILE A 224 -9.47 0.61 1.96
C ILE A 224 -8.13 1.32 1.72
N GLN A 225 -7.05 0.88 2.37
CA GLN A 225 -5.70 1.41 2.13
C GLN A 225 -5.24 1.18 0.68
N LEU A 226 -5.57 0.02 0.12
CA LEU A 226 -5.31 -0.30 -1.28
C LEU A 226 -6.12 0.62 -2.23
N TRP A 227 -7.42 0.82 -1.99
CA TRP A 227 -8.23 1.77 -2.76
C TRP A 227 -7.65 3.18 -2.72
N TYR A 228 -7.32 3.66 -1.54
CA TYR A 228 -6.69 4.97 -1.37
C TYR A 228 -5.44 5.10 -2.25
N SER A 229 -4.55 4.10 -2.21
CA SER A 229 -3.30 4.14 -2.98
C SER A 229 -3.53 4.04 -4.49
N LEU A 230 -4.49 3.23 -4.93
CA LEU A 230 -4.89 3.14 -6.35
C LEU A 230 -5.44 4.47 -6.86
N LEU A 231 -6.24 5.17 -6.05
CA LEU A 231 -6.82 6.47 -6.39
C LEU A 231 -5.76 7.57 -6.39
N CYS A 232 -4.87 7.58 -5.39
CA CYS A 232 -3.73 8.49 -5.29
C CYS A 232 -2.75 8.38 -6.46
N TRP A 233 -2.79 7.29 -7.21
CA TRP A 233 -1.99 7.15 -8.42
C TRP A 233 -2.22 8.27 -9.42
N ASN A 234 -3.46 8.73 -9.55
CA ASN A 234 -3.86 9.77 -10.51
C ASN A 234 -3.34 11.16 -10.12
N PHE A 235 -2.88 11.29 -8.88
CA PHE A 235 -2.49 12.55 -8.25
C PHE A 235 -0.96 12.69 -8.11
N SER A 236 -0.25 11.56 -8.20
CA SER A 236 1.21 11.43 -8.07
C SER A 236 2.03 12.07 -9.22
N ASN A 237 1.41 12.45 -10.35
CA ASN A 237 2.15 13.07 -11.47
C ASN A 237 2.80 14.42 -11.09
N SER A 238 2.26 15.14 -10.11
CA SER A 238 2.81 16.42 -9.63
C SER A 238 4.13 16.27 -8.84
N ALA A 239 4.42 15.08 -8.30
CA ALA A 239 5.60 14.83 -7.48
C ALA A 239 6.87 14.52 -8.29
N ILE A 240 6.72 14.16 -9.58
CA ILE A 240 7.84 13.72 -10.43
C ILE A 240 8.60 14.91 -11.04
N GLY A 241 8.16 16.17 -10.81
CA GLY A 241 8.69 17.34 -11.51
C GLY A 241 8.78 18.68 -10.78
N VAL A 242 8.87 18.74 -9.45
CA VAL A 242 9.17 20.02 -8.76
C VAL A 242 10.34 19.88 -7.80
N SER A 243 11.52 20.24 -8.30
CA SER A 243 12.68 20.54 -7.48
C SER A 243 12.49 21.86 -6.73
N SER A 244 12.98 21.88 -5.50
CA SER A 244 13.41 23.04 -4.69
C SER A 244 12.36 23.74 -3.82
N SER A 245 12.60 23.58 -2.52
CA SER A 245 12.19 24.43 -1.40
C SER A 245 10.77 24.26 -0.86
N THR A 246 10.76 24.12 0.47
CA THR A 246 9.64 24.16 1.43
C THR A 246 8.77 22.91 1.60
N ALA A 247 9.09 22.23 2.70
CA ALA A 247 8.27 21.39 3.56
C ALA A 247 6.75 21.32 3.30
N ASP A 248 6.25 20.08 3.37
CA ASP A 248 4.93 19.70 3.88
C ASP A 248 3.70 20.42 3.32
N ARG A 249 3.51 20.38 1.99
CA ARG A 249 2.17 20.53 1.43
C ARG A 249 1.87 19.48 0.37
N ILE A 250 0.82 18.72 0.62
CA ILE A 250 0.06 17.99 -0.40
C ILE A 250 -0.36 19.06 -1.43
N PRO A 251 -0.06 18.92 -2.73
CA PRO A 251 -0.40 19.93 -3.72
C PRO A 251 -1.92 20.14 -3.81
N ASP A 252 -2.38 21.39 -3.68
CA ASP A 252 -3.79 21.78 -3.61
C ASP A 252 -4.58 21.66 -4.92
N ILE A 253 -3.97 21.27 -6.05
CA ILE A 253 -4.71 21.08 -7.31
C ILE A 253 -4.24 19.81 -8.01
N LEU A 254 -5.14 18.85 -8.00
CA LEU A 254 -4.97 17.48 -8.46
C LEU A 254 -5.52 17.35 -9.89
N SER A 255 -4.64 17.39 -10.90
CA SER A 255 -5.05 17.15 -12.29
C SER A 255 -5.08 15.64 -12.58
N CYS A 256 -6.28 15.08 -12.75
CA CYS A 256 -6.45 13.70 -13.14
C CYS A 256 -6.40 13.55 -14.68
N GLU A 257 -5.45 12.78 -15.20
CA GLU A 257 -5.36 12.47 -16.64
C GLU A 257 -5.79 11.03 -16.95
N GLY A 258 -6.88 10.88 -17.72
CA GLY A 258 -7.19 9.66 -18.47
C GLY A 258 -8.68 9.32 -18.60
N ASP A 259 -9.11 8.97 -19.82
CA ASP A 259 -10.49 8.56 -20.15
C ASP A 259 -10.94 7.28 -19.42
N GLY A 260 -10.01 6.37 -19.10
CA GLY A 260 -10.32 5.10 -18.41
C GLY A 260 -10.81 5.27 -16.97
N TRP A 261 -10.43 6.37 -16.31
CA TRP A 261 -10.85 6.67 -14.94
C TRP A 261 -12.22 7.33 -14.89
N GLN A 262 -12.50 8.24 -15.83
CA GLN A 262 -13.84 8.78 -16.01
C GLN A 262 -14.84 7.68 -16.40
N TYR A 263 -14.39 6.67 -17.15
CA TYR A 263 -15.18 5.48 -17.46
C TYR A 263 -15.52 4.66 -16.20
N LEU A 264 -14.52 4.37 -15.36
CA LEU A 264 -14.70 3.60 -14.12
C LEU A 264 -15.57 4.34 -13.08
N TYR A 265 -15.28 5.62 -12.83
CA TYR A 265 -15.90 6.38 -11.74
C TYR A 265 -17.18 7.11 -12.14
N GLY A 266 -17.32 7.47 -13.42
CA GLY A 266 -18.41 8.34 -13.90
C GLY A 266 -19.47 7.66 -14.77
N ARG A 267 -19.16 6.55 -15.48
CA ARG A 267 -20.08 6.02 -16.52
C ARG A 267 -20.47 4.56 -16.42
N CYS A 268 -19.56 3.66 -16.04
CA CYS A 268 -19.80 2.22 -16.20
C CYS A 268 -19.69 1.40 -14.92
N GLY A 269 -19.37 2.01 -13.78
CA GLY A 269 -19.37 1.34 -12.48
C GLY A 269 -18.54 0.05 -12.45
N VAL A 270 -18.92 -0.86 -11.57
CA VAL A 270 -18.26 -2.13 -11.32
C VAL A 270 -19.30 -3.24 -11.40
N VAL A 271 -19.02 -4.29 -12.15
CA VAL A 271 -19.96 -5.41 -12.33
C VAL A 271 -19.91 -6.32 -11.10
N HIS A 272 -21.07 -6.52 -10.48
CA HIS A 272 -21.25 -7.41 -9.35
C HIS A 272 -21.11 -8.89 -9.78
N PRO A 273 -20.20 -9.68 -9.19
CA PRO A 273 -19.90 -11.05 -9.63
C PRO A 273 -21.11 -12.00 -9.65
N GLY A 274 -22.01 -11.89 -8.67
CA GLY A 274 -23.20 -12.74 -8.56
C GLY A 274 -24.40 -12.32 -9.41
N SER A 275 -24.73 -11.02 -9.48
CA SER A 275 -25.94 -10.53 -10.13
C SER A 275 -25.71 -10.01 -11.55
N GLY A 276 -24.45 -9.77 -11.95
CA GLY A 276 -24.12 -9.09 -13.20
C GLY A 276 -24.55 -7.61 -13.24
N ALA A 277 -25.11 -7.09 -12.14
CA ALA A 277 -25.53 -5.70 -12.04
C ALA A 277 -24.32 -4.77 -12.02
N THR A 278 -24.45 -3.62 -12.65
CA THR A 278 -23.44 -2.56 -12.59
C THR A 278 -23.71 -1.69 -11.38
N VAL A 279 -22.74 -1.60 -10.47
CA VAL A 279 -22.82 -0.79 -9.24
C VAL A 279 -21.83 0.37 -9.34
N HIS A 280 -22.28 1.59 -9.03
CA HIS A 280 -21.40 2.76 -9.10
C HIS A 280 -20.39 2.77 -7.95
N VAL A 281 -19.15 3.20 -8.20
CA VAL A 281 -18.10 3.26 -7.16
C VAL A 281 -18.52 4.10 -5.94
N LEU A 282 -19.26 5.19 -6.18
CA LEU A 282 -19.82 6.01 -5.09
C LEU A 282 -20.83 5.24 -4.24
N GLU A 283 -21.65 4.38 -4.84
CA GLU A 283 -22.59 3.53 -4.11
C GLU A 283 -21.85 2.51 -3.24
N ILE A 284 -20.78 1.90 -3.78
CA ILE A 284 -19.90 1.01 -3.01
C ILE A 284 -19.34 1.76 -1.80
N LEU A 285 -18.70 2.92 -2.01
CA LEU A 285 -18.13 3.71 -0.92
C LEU A 285 -19.19 4.17 0.09
N GLY A 286 -20.41 4.50 -0.36
CA GLY A 286 -21.54 4.86 0.50
C GLY A 286 -21.91 3.74 1.46
N ASN A 287 -22.04 2.53 0.93
CA ASN A 287 -22.33 1.34 1.73
C ASN A 287 -21.23 1.10 2.77
N TRP A 288 -19.96 1.20 2.36
CA TRP A 288 -18.82 1.06 3.26
C TRP A 288 -18.81 2.13 4.35
N VAL A 289 -19.10 3.39 4.04
CA VAL A 289 -19.16 4.42 5.09
C VAL A 289 -20.33 4.16 6.05
N SER A 290 -21.52 3.83 5.54
CA SER A 290 -22.67 3.56 6.43
C SER A 290 -22.50 2.31 7.30
N GLY A 291 -21.82 1.27 6.80
CA GLY A 291 -21.70 -0.02 7.47
C GLY A 291 -20.44 -0.19 8.30
N PHE A 292 -19.31 0.36 7.85
CA PHE A 292 -17.98 0.06 8.37
C PHE A 292 -17.42 1.18 9.27
N LEU A 293 -17.86 2.43 9.08
CA LEU A 293 -17.28 3.58 9.77
C LEU A 293 -17.41 3.51 11.29
N HIS A 294 -18.55 3.02 11.79
CA HIS A 294 -18.79 2.93 13.23
C HIS A 294 -18.10 1.75 13.92
N GLN A 295 -17.46 0.86 13.16
CA GLN A 295 -16.92 -0.41 13.66
C GLN A 295 -15.39 -0.49 13.60
N THR A 296 -14.71 0.59 13.22
CA THR A 296 -13.30 0.53 12.81
C THR A 296 -12.36 1.48 13.52
N SER A 297 -11.08 1.08 13.57
CA SER A 297 -10.00 1.92 14.07
C SER A 297 -9.83 3.23 13.28
N GLY A 298 -9.31 4.27 13.95
CA GLY A 298 -9.17 5.62 13.37
C GLY A 298 -8.36 5.68 12.06
N SER A 299 -7.37 4.80 11.89
CA SER A 299 -6.57 4.75 10.64
C SER A 299 -7.35 4.26 9.42
N ALA A 300 -8.35 3.38 9.61
CA ALA A 300 -9.21 2.90 8.54
C ALA A 300 -10.25 3.95 8.15
N GLN A 301 -10.78 4.67 9.15
CA GLN A 301 -11.70 5.80 8.96
C GLN A 301 -11.04 6.93 8.15
N GLU A 302 -9.80 7.30 8.49
CA GLU A 302 -9.02 8.31 7.75
C GLU A 302 -8.77 7.88 6.30
N ALA A 303 -8.33 6.64 6.08
CA ALA A 303 -8.11 6.13 4.73
C ALA A 303 -9.41 6.08 3.89
N LEU A 304 -10.55 5.75 4.50
CA LEU A 304 -11.85 5.75 3.84
C LEU A 304 -12.31 7.17 3.49
N GLN A 305 -12.07 8.15 4.37
CA GLN A 305 -12.34 9.55 4.12
C GLN A 305 -11.50 10.07 2.94
N LEU A 306 -10.21 9.78 2.93
CA LEU A 306 -9.32 10.17 1.84
C LEU A 306 -9.71 9.49 0.52
N THR A 307 -10.08 8.20 0.56
CA THR A 307 -10.61 7.45 -0.59
C THR A 307 -11.84 8.15 -1.16
N LEU A 308 -12.79 8.53 -0.31
CA LEU A 308 -13.98 9.27 -0.71
C LEU A 308 -13.60 10.61 -1.37
N GLN A 309 -12.74 11.41 -0.72
CA GLN A 309 -12.28 12.69 -1.27
C GLN A 309 -11.62 12.53 -2.65
N CYS A 310 -10.81 11.50 -2.85
CA CYS A 310 -10.22 11.19 -4.13
C CYS A 310 -11.28 10.90 -5.19
N VAL A 311 -12.25 10.02 -4.94
CA VAL A 311 -13.32 9.73 -5.92
C VAL A 311 -14.15 10.97 -6.25
N LEU A 312 -14.41 11.81 -5.27
CA LEU A 312 -15.15 13.06 -5.47
C LEU A 312 -14.40 14.04 -6.37
N GLN A 313 -13.09 14.19 -6.17
CA GLN A 313 -12.25 15.00 -7.05
C GLN A 313 -12.17 14.41 -8.46
N LEU A 314 -12.09 13.08 -8.60
CA LEU A 314 -12.02 12.39 -9.88
C LEU A 314 -13.31 12.48 -10.70
N THR A 315 -14.46 12.51 -10.03
CA THR A 315 -15.77 12.57 -10.67
C THR A 315 -16.20 14.00 -11.05
N GLY A 316 -15.58 15.02 -10.47
CA GLY A 316 -15.94 16.41 -10.69
C GLY A 316 -17.34 16.79 -10.19
N LEU A 317 -17.98 15.89 -9.43
CA LEU A 317 -19.32 16.10 -8.89
C LEU A 317 -19.28 17.11 -7.75
N THR A 318 -20.18 18.07 -7.80
CA THR A 318 -20.40 19.01 -6.71
C THR A 318 -21.06 18.31 -5.52
N ALA A 319 -20.83 18.80 -4.29
CA ALA A 319 -21.41 18.23 -3.08
C ALA A 319 -22.95 18.11 -3.13
N ALA A 320 -23.63 18.92 -3.96
CA ALA A 320 -25.08 18.87 -4.15
C ALA A 320 -25.54 17.62 -4.92
N GLU A 321 -24.68 17.04 -5.77
CA GLU A 321 -24.96 15.92 -6.66
C GLU A 321 -24.69 14.56 -6.01
N TRP A 322 -24.21 14.55 -4.77
CA TRP A 322 -23.88 13.32 -4.06
C TRP A 322 -25.13 12.65 -3.47
N PRO A 323 -25.14 11.31 -3.37
CA PRO A 323 -26.07 10.60 -2.50
C PRO A 323 -26.11 11.22 -1.10
N ILE A 324 -27.31 11.32 -0.52
CA ILE A 324 -27.54 11.98 0.78
C ILE A 324 -26.70 11.31 1.87
N GLU A 325 -26.61 10.00 1.80
CA GLU A 325 -25.87 9.12 2.71
C GLU A 325 -24.38 9.46 2.70
N LEU A 326 -23.81 9.70 1.51
CA LEU A 326 -22.42 10.11 1.33
C LEU A 326 -22.14 11.53 1.81
N ARG A 327 -23.11 12.44 1.71
CA ARG A 327 -22.98 13.80 2.27
C ARG A 327 -22.93 13.77 3.78
N PHE A 328 -23.85 13.03 4.42
CA PHE A 328 -23.89 12.88 5.87
C PHE A 328 -22.63 12.17 6.38
N ALA A 329 -22.26 11.05 5.75
CA ALA A 329 -21.01 10.34 5.97
C ALA A 329 -19.78 11.25 5.93
N HIS A 330 -19.62 12.04 4.86
CA HIS A 330 -18.51 12.97 4.71
C HIS A 330 -18.51 14.06 5.80
N TYR A 331 -19.69 14.57 6.17
CA TYR A 331 -19.84 15.55 7.24
C TYR A 331 -19.51 14.98 8.63
N ASP A 332 -19.99 13.77 8.94
CA ASP A 332 -19.73 13.08 10.20
C ASP A 332 -18.27 12.65 10.34
N LEU A 333 -17.63 12.27 9.22
CA LEU A 333 -16.19 12.03 9.13
C LEU A 333 -15.37 13.29 9.41
N GLN A 334 -15.71 14.40 8.74
CA GLN A 334 -15.06 15.69 8.99
C GLN A 334 -15.18 16.11 10.46
N ARG A 335 -16.36 15.88 11.07
CA ARG A 335 -16.56 16.11 12.51
C ARG A 335 -15.74 15.18 13.40
N SER A 336 -15.67 13.90 13.07
CA SER A 336 -14.94 12.90 13.88
C SER A 336 -13.44 13.16 13.86
N CYS A 337 -12.86 13.50 12.71
CA CYS A 337 -11.45 13.88 12.59
C CYS A 337 -11.16 15.28 13.18
N ALA A 338 -12.10 16.22 13.10
CA ALA A 338 -12.02 17.49 13.82
C ALA A 338 -12.07 17.29 15.34
N CYS A 339 -12.83 16.30 15.85
CA CYS A 339 -12.84 15.94 17.26
C CYS A 339 -11.51 15.33 17.72
N VAL A 340 -10.84 14.51 16.90
CA VAL A 340 -9.51 13.95 17.21
C VAL A 340 -8.44 15.04 17.28
N SER A 341 -8.51 16.07 16.41
CA SER A 341 -7.65 17.25 16.49
C SER A 341 -8.05 18.21 17.64
N HIS A 342 -9.32 18.21 18.08
CA HIS A 342 -9.82 19.01 19.21
C HIS A 342 -9.50 18.44 20.60
N VAL A 343 -9.02 17.21 20.75
CA VAL A 343 -8.55 16.69 22.05
C VAL A 343 -7.24 17.37 22.51
N CYS A 344 -6.54 18.08 21.62
CA CYS A 344 -5.35 18.89 21.94
C CYS A 344 -5.58 20.42 22.03
N GLY A 345 -6.84 20.90 21.95
CA GLY A 345 -7.15 22.34 21.89
C GLY A 345 -7.61 22.96 23.22
N SER A 346 -7.06 24.13 23.58
CA SER A 346 -7.31 24.82 24.85
C SER A 346 -8.77 25.24 25.06
N LYS A 347 -9.16 25.38 26.34
CA LYS A 347 -10.52 25.74 26.81
C LYS A 347 -11.07 27.05 26.22
N ALA A 348 -10.22 27.94 25.71
CA ALA A 348 -10.61 29.24 25.15
C ALA A 348 -11.29 29.14 23.77
N ASP A 349 -10.95 28.12 22.97
CA ASP A 349 -11.51 27.94 21.63
C ASP A 349 -12.95 27.38 21.69
N ARG A 350 -13.30 26.69 22.79
CA ARG A 350 -14.63 26.10 23.01
C ARG A 350 -15.74 27.15 23.13
N VAL A 351 -15.43 28.34 23.67
CA VAL A 351 -16.42 29.42 23.85
C VAL A 351 -16.68 30.18 22.53
N ARG A 352 -15.69 30.25 21.63
CA ARG A 352 -15.86 30.92 20.33
C ARG A 352 -16.69 30.08 19.35
N THR A 353 -16.48 28.77 19.30
CA THR A 353 -17.22 27.89 18.38
C THR A 353 -18.71 27.76 18.75
N ILE A 354 -19.06 27.77 20.04
CA ILE A 354 -20.47 27.74 20.47
C ILE A 354 -21.19 29.06 20.14
N THR A 355 -20.48 30.19 20.20
CA THR A 355 -21.06 31.51 19.88
C THR A 355 -21.30 31.69 18.38
N ALA A 356 -20.48 31.07 17.52
CA ALA A 356 -20.63 31.11 16.07
C ALA A 356 -21.73 30.20 15.51
N ILE A 357 -22.24 29.26 16.32
CA ILE A 357 -23.35 28.36 15.95
C ILE A 357 -24.71 28.95 16.39
N ALA A 358 -24.71 29.94 17.29
CA ALA A 358 -25.91 30.58 17.82
C ALA A 358 -26.32 31.88 17.09
N GLN A 359 -25.63 32.21 16.00
CA GLN A 359 -25.94 33.30 15.07
C GLN A 359 -26.16 32.71 13.69
#